data_AF-A0A7C6XBA9-F1
#
_entry.id   AF-A0A7C6XBA9-F1
#
_cell.length_a   1.000
_cell.length_b   1.000
_cell.length_c   1.000
_cell.angle_alpha   90.00
_cell.angle_beta   90.00
_cell.angle_gamma   90.00
#
_symmetry.space_group_name_H-M   'P 1'
#
loop_
_entity.id
_entity.type
_entity.pdbx_description
1 polymer ?
#
loop_
_entity_poly.entity_id
_entity_poly.type
_entity_poly.pdbx_seq_one_letter_code
_entity_poly.pdbx_strand_id
1 'polypeptide(L)'
;VNGQQRVRILEVYEKGGRLYTSSGPLTNVRTLVQAGPRLVTNGRVAVARSREGFRNDVARRTRHVGLGLTRDGKLLIVAQSDVTLTEFARTFVRLGAQDAMNLDGGSSATLAVNGKVRMGSGRILAGLAINSPK
;
A
#
# COMPACT_ATOMS: atom_id res chain seq x y z
N VAL A 1 10.65 3.08 24.68
CA VAL A 1 11.32 4.40 24.66
C VAL A 1 12.57 4.23 23.79
N ASN A 2 12.43 4.11 22.47
CA ASN A 2 12.61 5.20 21.51
C ASN A 2 11.50 5.18 20.45
N GLY A 3 10.81 6.31 20.28
CA GLY A 3 9.56 6.47 19.53
C GLY A 3 9.66 6.38 18.01
N GLN A 4 10.52 5.53 17.43
CA GLN A 4 10.48 5.25 16.00
C GLN A 4 9.32 4.32 15.68
N GLN A 5 8.23 4.87 15.16
CA GLN A 5 7.18 4.08 14.52
C GLN A 5 7.79 3.34 13.33
N ARG A 6 7.79 2.01 13.39
CA ARG A 6 8.27 1.17 12.28
C ARG A 6 7.08 0.81 11.39
N VAL A 7 7.09 1.30 10.16
CA VAL A 7 6.13 0.88 9.13
C VAL A 7 6.66 -0.39 8.45
N ARG A 8 5.80 -1.37 8.21
CA ARG A 8 6.14 -2.61 7.51
C ARG A 8 4.99 -3.03 6.60
N ILE A 9 5.32 -3.69 5.49
CA ILE A 9 4.36 -4.38 4.64
C ILE A 9 4.52 -5.88 4.91
N LEU A 10 3.51 -6.49 5.52
CA LEU A 10 3.57 -7.87 6.03
C LEU A 10 2.48 -8.72 5.38
N GLU A 11 2.76 -10.00 5.20
CA GLU A 11 1.72 -11.01 5.03
C GLU A 11 1.22 -11.40 6.43
N VAL A 12 -0.10 -11.40 6.60
CA VAL A 12 -0.76 -11.63 7.90
C VAL A 12 -1.90 -12.63 7.71
N TYR A 13 -2.07 -13.55 8.66
CA TYR A 13 -3.20 -14.48 8.73
C TYR A 13 -3.86 -14.44 10.10
N GLU A 14 -5.13 -14.83 10.16
CA GLU A 14 -5.91 -14.89 11.40
C GLU A 14 -5.98 -16.34 11.92
N LYS A 15 -5.85 -16.51 13.24
CA LYS A 15 -6.06 -17.77 13.93
C LYS A 15 -6.59 -17.53 15.34
N GLY A 16 -7.83 -17.92 15.61
CA GLY A 16 -8.44 -17.80 16.94
C GLY A 16 -8.63 -16.35 17.41
N GLY A 17 -9.03 -15.46 16.51
CA GLY A 17 -9.24 -14.02 16.74
C GLY A 17 -7.97 -13.19 16.83
N ARG A 18 -6.80 -13.77 16.55
CA ARG A 18 -5.49 -13.08 16.63
C ARG A 18 -4.80 -13.11 15.27
N LEU A 19 -4.07 -12.02 14.99
CA LEU A 19 -3.29 -11.88 13.77
C LEU A 19 -1.87 -12.41 13.96
N TYR A 20 -1.34 -13.07 12.94
CA TYR A 20 -0.03 -13.70 12.92
C TYR A 20 0.71 -13.38 11.63
N THR A 21 2.03 -13.40 11.72
CA THR A 21 2.95 -13.50 10.58
C THR A 21 3.59 -14.88 10.59
N SER A 22 4.37 -15.22 9.56
CA SER A 22 5.22 -16.42 9.57
C SER A 22 6.20 -16.48 10.75
N SER A 23 6.53 -15.33 11.35
CA SER A 23 7.39 -15.23 12.53
C SER A 23 6.66 -15.28 13.88
N GLY A 24 5.33 -15.44 13.88
CA GLY A 24 4.53 -15.53 15.11
C GLY A 24 3.49 -14.41 15.26
N PRO A 25 2.88 -14.26 16.45
CA PRO A 25 1.76 -13.36 16.67
C PRO A 25 2.16 -11.89 16.46
N LEU A 26 1.29 -11.15 15.77
CA LEU A 26 1.44 -9.72 15.56
C LEU A 26 1.06 -8.99 16.85
N THR A 27 2.04 -8.39 17.50
CA THR A 27 1.89 -7.66 18.77
C THR A 27 2.40 -6.23 18.63
N ASN A 28 1.96 -5.32 19.52
CA ASN A 28 2.39 -3.92 19.55
C ASN A 28 2.14 -3.13 18.24
N VAL A 29 1.03 -3.41 17.56
CA VAL A 29 0.63 -2.68 16.34
C VAL A 29 -0.35 -1.58 16.71
N ARG A 30 0.03 -0.33 16.43
CA ARG A 30 -0.84 0.84 16.62
C ARG A 30 -1.88 0.99 15.52
N THR A 31 -1.50 0.65 14.29
CA THR A 31 -2.34 0.83 13.10
C THR A 31 -2.04 -0.30 12.12
N LEU A 32 -3.09 -0.96 11.65
CA LEU A 32 -3.02 -1.96 10.60
C LEU A 32 -3.97 -1.53 9.48
N VAL A 33 -3.48 -1.60 8.26
CA VAL A 33 -4.28 -1.40 7.04
C VAL A 33 -4.10 -2.63 6.19
N GLN A 34 -5.19 -3.34 5.92
CA GLN A 34 -5.18 -4.40 4.93
C GLN A 34 -5.48 -3.79 3.56
N ALA A 35 -4.65 -4.13 2.57
CA ALA A 35 -4.76 -3.61 1.21
C ALA A 35 -4.18 -4.64 0.23
N GLY A 36 -4.35 -4.39 -1.07
CA GLY A 36 -3.76 -5.23 -2.10
C GLY A 36 -4.13 -4.85 -3.54
N PRO A 37 -3.51 -5.52 -4.53
CA PRO A 37 -2.50 -6.57 -4.36
C PRO A 37 -1.10 -6.04 -4.00
N ARG A 38 -0.21 -6.93 -3.52
CA ARG A 38 1.23 -6.62 -3.40
C ARG A 38 1.81 -6.26 -4.76
N LEU A 39 2.66 -5.23 -4.79
CA LEU A 39 3.25 -4.67 -6.02
C LEU A 39 4.73 -4.98 -6.15
N VAL A 40 5.49 -4.81 -5.06
CA VAL A 40 6.94 -4.95 -5.01
C VAL A 40 7.33 -5.81 -3.81
N THR A 41 8.31 -6.70 -4.00
CA THR A 41 8.96 -7.47 -2.93
C THR A 41 10.44 -7.49 -3.19
N ASN A 42 11.21 -7.17 -2.16
CA ASN A 42 12.67 -7.12 -2.22
C ASN A 42 13.23 -6.29 -3.40
N GLY A 43 12.62 -5.14 -3.67
CA GLY A 43 13.02 -4.21 -4.73
C GLY A 43 12.67 -4.69 -6.14
N ARG A 44 11.88 -5.76 -6.29
CA ARG A 44 11.47 -6.33 -7.57
C ARG A 44 9.96 -6.33 -7.72
N VAL A 45 9.50 -6.13 -8.96
CA VAL A 45 8.07 -6.24 -9.30
C VAL A 45 7.58 -7.64 -8.92
N ALA A 46 6.53 -7.70 -8.10
CA ALA A 46 5.98 -8.92 -7.53
C ALA A 46 4.46 -8.81 -7.41
N VAL A 47 3.79 -8.51 -8.53
CA VAL A 47 2.33 -8.32 -8.57
C VAL A 47 1.62 -9.64 -8.27
N ALA A 48 1.23 -9.85 -7.01
CA ALA A 48 0.76 -11.15 -6.49
C ALA A 48 -0.77 -11.34 -6.54
N ARG A 49 -1.40 -10.78 -7.57
CA ARG A 49 -2.85 -10.58 -7.66
C ARG A 49 -3.68 -11.87 -7.61
N SER A 50 -3.31 -12.89 -8.39
CA SER A 50 -3.98 -14.19 -8.42
C SER A 50 -3.76 -14.99 -7.14
N ARG A 51 -2.54 -14.93 -6.58
CA ARG A 51 -2.18 -15.59 -5.32
C ARG A 51 -2.93 -15.01 -4.12
N GLU A 52 -3.25 -13.72 -4.17
CA GLU A 52 -4.01 -13.00 -3.14
C GLU A 52 -5.54 -13.01 -3.36
N GLY A 53 -6.04 -13.73 -4.38
CA GLY A 53 -7.48 -13.88 -4.62
C GLY A 53 -8.17 -12.67 -5.25
N PHE A 54 -7.43 -11.70 -5.79
CA PHE A 54 -8.03 -10.52 -6.43
C PHE A 54 -8.59 -10.87 -7.83
N ARG A 55 -9.86 -10.51 -8.04
CA ARG A 55 -10.62 -10.68 -9.30
C ARG A 55 -10.02 -9.88 -10.45
N ASN A 56 -10.27 -10.28 -11.70
CA ASN A 56 -9.66 -9.71 -12.93
C ASN A 56 -9.87 -8.21 -13.18
N ASP A 57 -10.88 -7.60 -12.57
CA ASP A 57 -11.16 -6.17 -12.64
C ASP A 57 -10.06 -5.30 -12.02
N VAL A 58 -9.34 -5.77 -11.00
CA VAL A 58 -8.24 -5.03 -10.35
C VAL A 58 -7.02 -4.84 -11.28
N ALA A 59 -6.91 -5.61 -12.38
CA ALA A 59 -5.84 -5.49 -13.38
C ALA A 59 -6.16 -4.49 -14.51
N ARG A 60 -7.34 -3.88 -14.50
CA ARG A 60 -7.70 -2.88 -15.51
C ARG A 60 -6.73 -1.72 -15.42
N ARG A 61 -6.41 -1.16 -16.59
CA ARG A 61 -5.71 0.12 -16.67
C ARG A 61 -6.62 1.18 -16.05
N THR A 62 -6.20 1.76 -14.92
CA THR A 62 -7.03 2.68 -14.15
C THR A 62 -6.17 3.58 -13.26
N ARG A 63 -6.81 4.32 -12.37
CA ARG A 63 -6.14 5.05 -11.30
C ARG A 63 -5.79 4.12 -10.14
N HIS A 64 -4.55 4.16 -9.71
CA HIS A 64 -4.04 3.42 -8.57
C HIS A 64 -3.45 4.36 -7.53
N VAL A 65 -3.62 4.00 -6.25
CA VAL A 65 -2.91 4.59 -5.11
C VAL A 65 -2.18 3.45 -4.42
N GLY A 66 -0.98 3.70 -3.92
CA GLY A 66 -0.19 2.67 -3.26
C GLY A 66 0.73 3.25 -2.20
N LEU A 67 1.19 2.36 -1.32
CA LEU A 67 2.20 2.64 -0.31
C LEU A 67 3.46 1.84 -0.63
N GLY A 68 4.62 2.47 -0.49
CA GLY A 68 5.92 1.83 -0.65
C GLY A 68 6.84 2.14 0.52
N LEU A 69 7.73 1.21 0.85
CA LEU A 69 8.79 1.42 1.83
C LEU A 69 10.14 1.29 1.14
N THR A 70 10.96 2.31 1.27
CA THR A 70 12.36 2.31 0.81
C THR A 70 13.26 1.58 1.83
N ARG A 71 14.48 1.23 1.40
CA ARG A 71 15.45 0.54 2.27
C ARG A 71 15.86 1.37 3.49
N ASP A 72 15.89 2.69 3.37
CA ASP A 72 16.18 3.64 4.46
C ASP A 72 14.93 3.98 5.30
N GLY A 73 13.81 3.29 5.08
CA GLY A 73 12.62 3.38 5.91
C GLY A 73 11.67 4.55 5.60
N LYS A 74 11.87 5.26 4.48
CA LYS A 74 10.91 6.27 4.02
C LYS A 74 9.65 5.61 3.48
N LEU A 75 8.51 6.13 3.90
CA LEU A 75 7.20 5.81 3.35
C LEU A 75 6.96 6.64 2.08
N LEU A 76 6.71 5.96 0.97
CA LEU A 76 6.25 6.51 -0.29
C LEU A 76 4.73 6.39 -0.35
N ILE A 77 4.05 7.48 -0.66
CA ILE A 77 2.61 7.49 -0.99
C ILE A 77 2.51 7.95 -2.42
N VAL A 78 2.08 7.06 -3.31
CA VAL A 78 2.09 7.32 -4.75
C VAL A 78 0.67 7.13 -5.29
N ALA A 79 0.26 8.03 -6.17
CA ALA A 79 -0.94 7.88 -6.96
C ALA A 79 -0.57 8.05 -8.44
N GLN A 80 -1.12 7.21 -9.31
CA GLN A 80 -0.89 7.27 -10.75
C GLN A 80 -2.18 6.94 -11.49
N SER A 81 -2.51 7.75 -12.51
CA SER A 81 -3.68 7.53 -13.37
C SER A 81 -3.28 6.80 -14.64
N ASP A 82 -4.25 6.07 -15.21
CA ASP A 82 -4.11 5.35 -16.48
C ASP A 82 -2.88 4.43 -16.54
N VAL A 83 -2.77 3.53 -15.56
CA VAL A 83 -1.73 2.50 -15.53
C VAL A 83 -2.29 1.15 -15.12
N THR A 84 -1.63 0.09 -15.55
CA THR A 84 -1.78 -1.26 -15.00
C THR A 84 -1.02 -1.39 -13.68
N LEU A 85 -1.37 -2.39 -12.86
CA LEU A 85 -0.63 -2.69 -11.63
C LEU A 85 0.85 -2.96 -11.86
N THR A 86 1.22 -3.59 -12.98
CA THR A 86 2.63 -3.88 -13.30
C THR A 86 3.40 -2.60 -13.63
N GLU A 87 2.81 -1.67 -14.40
CA GLU A 87 3.41 -0.35 -14.64
C GLU A 87 3.53 0.44 -13.35
N PHE A 88 2.50 0.37 -12.49
CA PHE A 88 2.52 1.04 -11.20
C PHE A 88 3.59 0.46 -10.25
N ALA A 89 3.75 -0.86 -10.22
CA ALA A 89 4.84 -1.52 -9.48
C ALA A 89 6.22 -1.07 -9.98
N ARG A 90 6.41 -0.91 -11.30
CA ARG A 90 7.65 -0.36 -11.86
C ARG A 90 7.92 1.07 -11.40
N THR A 91 6.89 1.90 -11.19
CA THR A 91 7.04 3.22 -10.58
C THR A 91 7.63 3.12 -9.17
N PHE A 92 7.11 2.23 -8.32
CA PHE A 92 7.68 2.01 -6.98
C PHE A 92 9.13 1.55 -7.01
N VAL A 93 9.49 0.60 -7.89
CA VAL A 93 10.88 0.16 -8.06
C VAL A 93 11.78 1.33 -8.46
N ARG A 94 11.36 2.17 -9.42
CA ARG A 94 12.12 3.37 -9.83
C ARG A 94 12.30 4.38 -8.69
N LEU A 95 11.32 4.49 -7.80
CA LEU A 95 11.37 5.36 -6.62
C LEU A 95 12.17 4.75 -5.45
N GLY A 96 12.76 3.55 -5.62
CA GLY A 96 13.60 2.89 -4.62
C GLY A 96 12.83 2.10 -3.55
N ALA A 97 11.56 1.74 -3.82
CA ALA A 97 10.79 0.91 -2.88
C ALA A 97 11.40 -0.50 -2.78
N GLN A 98 11.65 -0.95 -1.56
CA GLN A 98 11.99 -2.32 -1.19
C GLN A 98 10.73 -3.20 -1.19
N ASP A 99 9.62 -2.69 -0.64
CA ASP A 99 8.32 -3.35 -0.64
C ASP A 99 7.24 -2.33 -0.99
N ALA A 100 6.19 -2.76 -1.69
CA ALA A 100 5.06 -1.89 -2.00
C ALA A 100 3.74 -2.67 -2.11
N MET A 101 2.65 -1.99 -1.79
CA MET A 101 1.28 -2.52 -1.76
C MET A 101 0.32 -1.53 -2.42
N ASN A 102 -0.57 -2.03 -3.27
CA ASN A 102 -1.65 -1.24 -3.84
C ASN A 102 -2.74 -1.02 -2.78
N LEU A 103 -3.30 0.19 -2.73
CA LEU A 103 -4.51 0.51 -1.98
C LEU A 103 -5.73 0.40 -2.90
N ASP A 104 -6.92 0.61 -2.36
CA ASP A 104 -8.12 0.63 -3.19
C ASP A 104 -7.99 1.62 -4.37
N GLY A 105 -8.40 1.15 -5.55
CA GLY A 105 -8.16 1.80 -6.83
C GLY A 105 -9.44 2.29 -7.50
N GLY A 106 -9.36 2.62 -8.79
CA GLY A 106 -10.54 2.95 -9.58
C GLY A 106 -11.01 4.41 -9.44
N SER A 107 -12.28 4.67 -9.74
CA SER A 107 -12.83 6.04 -9.77
C SER A 107 -12.82 6.74 -8.41
N SER A 108 -12.84 5.96 -7.32
CA SER A 108 -12.77 6.40 -5.91
C SER A 108 -11.37 6.79 -5.46
N ALA A 109 -10.31 6.34 -6.14
CA ALA A 109 -8.94 6.61 -5.75
C ALA A 109 -8.66 8.12 -5.73
N THR A 110 -8.36 8.64 -4.54
CA THR A 110 -8.11 10.06 -4.30
C THR A 110 -6.89 10.20 -3.38
N LEU A 111 -5.97 11.09 -3.75
CA LEU A 111 -4.83 11.48 -2.91
C LEU A 111 -4.94 12.98 -2.60
N ALA A 112 -4.98 13.32 -1.32
CA ALA A 112 -4.93 14.68 -0.83
C ALA A 112 -3.68 14.90 0.03
N VAL A 113 -3.03 16.06 -0.14
CA VAL A 113 -1.85 16.45 0.62
C VAL A 113 -2.09 17.85 1.17
N ASN A 114 -1.95 18.00 2.49
CA ASN A 114 -2.21 19.26 3.22
C ASN A 114 -3.59 19.85 2.89
N GLY A 115 -4.63 19.02 2.95
CA GLY A 115 -6.02 19.43 2.68
C GLY A 115 -6.36 19.67 1.22
N LYS A 116 -5.41 19.52 0.29
CA LYS A 116 -5.62 19.75 -1.15
C LYS A 116 -5.59 18.44 -1.93
N VAL A 117 -6.65 18.17 -2.70
CA VAL A 117 -6.69 17.03 -3.63
C VAL A 117 -5.62 17.23 -4.71
N ARG A 118 -4.76 16.23 -4.88
CA ARG A 118 -3.70 16.19 -5.91
C ARG A 118 -4.06 15.27 -7.06
N MET A 119 -4.86 14.25 -6.79
CA MET A 119 -5.40 13.33 -7.79
C MET A 119 -6.72 12.79 -7.27
N GLY A 120 -7.73 12.66 -8.13
CA GLY A 120 -9.04 12.12 -7.74
C GLY A 120 -10.21 13.03 -8.06
N SER A 121 -11.42 12.53 -7.82
CA SER A 121 -12.67 13.29 -7.97
C SER A 121 -13.01 14.13 -6.73
N GLY A 122 -12.21 14.03 -5.66
CA GLY A 122 -12.50 14.63 -4.36
C GLY A 122 -13.57 13.88 -3.54
N ARG A 123 -14.23 12.88 -4.13
CA ARG A 123 -15.16 11.99 -3.41
C ARG A 123 -14.37 10.85 -2.77
N ILE A 124 -14.32 10.83 -1.45
CA ILE A 124 -13.65 9.80 -0.65
C ILE A 124 -14.74 8.89 -0.07
N LEU A 125 -14.80 7.63 -0.51
CA LEU A 125 -15.73 6.63 0.04
C LEU A 125 -15.16 5.94 1.29
N ALA A 126 -13.86 5.64 1.25
CA ALA A 126 -13.05 5.17 2.37
C ALA A 126 -11.62 5.70 2.17
N GLY A 127 -10.88 5.91 3.26
CA GLY A 127 -9.56 6.54 3.16
C GLY A 127 -8.62 6.21 4.30
N LEU A 128 -7.32 6.29 4.00
CA LEU A 128 -6.25 6.24 4.97
C LEU A 128 -5.69 7.65 5.17
N ALA A 129 -5.83 8.19 6.37
CA ALA A 129 -5.19 9.44 6.77
C ALA A 129 -3.85 9.13 7.45
N ILE A 130 -2.77 9.66 6.90
CA ILE A 130 -1.42 9.55 7.49
C ILE A 130 -0.99 10.93 7.91
N ASN A 131 -0.76 11.12 9.20
CA ASN A 131 -0.18 12.34 9.74
C ASN A 131 1.26 12.05 10.20
N SER A 132 2.20 12.84 9.71
CA SER A 132 3.54 12.89 10.31
C SER A 132 3.51 13.98 11.37
N PRO A 133 3.51 13.64 12.68
CA PRO A 133 3.81 14.66 13.67
C PRO A 133 5.19 15.24 13.32
N LYS A 134 5.27 16.57 13.28
CA LYS A 134 6.57 17.25 13.22
C LYS A 134 7.35 16.97 14.49
#